data_AF-A0A498CSI2-F1
#
_entry.id   AF-A0A498CSI2-F1
#
_cell.length_a   1.000
_cell.length_b   1.000
_cell.length_c   1.000
_cell.angle_alpha   90.00
_cell.angle_beta   90.00
_cell.angle_gamma   90.00
#
_symmetry.space_group_name_H-M   'P 1'
#
loop_
_entity.id
_entity.type
_entity.pdbx_description
1 polymer ?
#
loop_
_entity_poly.entity_id
_entity_poly.type
_entity_poly.pdbx_seq_one_letter_code
_entity_poly.pdbx_strand_id
1 'polypeptide(L)' 'MDKYDEIAARYADGGVRDEQLDGTGTPEGSVYLTRNYVALGAITQAQADAIRAGAADPEKADMQAAIEIYEGGGQ' A
#
# COMPACT_ATOMS: atom_id res chain seq x y z
N MET A 1 5.30 -1.38 13.99
CA MET A 1 5.34 -1.70 12.55
C MET A 1 3.99 -1.33 12.00
N ASP A 2 3.95 -0.39 11.06
CA ASP A 2 2.69 0.10 10.49
C ASP A 2 2.03 -0.98 9.63
N LYS A 3 0.74 -0.81 9.35
CA LYS A 3 -0.03 -1.83 8.60
C LYS A 3 0.56 -2.08 7.22
N TYR A 4 1.05 -1.04 6.57
CA TYR A 4 1.79 -1.10 5.31
C TYR A 4 3.00 -2.03 5.41
N ASP A 5 3.90 -1.77 6.37
CA ASP A 5 5.14 -2.55 6.55
C ASP A 5 4.84 -4.04 6.80
N GLU A 6 3.82 -4.37 7.61
CA GLU A 6 3.40 -5.75 7.84
C GLU A 6 2.99 -6.45 6.54
N ILE A 7 2.15 -5.80 5.73
CA ILE A 7 1.63 -6.37 4.48
C ILE A 7 2.76 -6.48 3.45
N ALA A 8 3.63 -5.46 3.36
CA ALA A 8 4.79 -5.45 2.47
C ALA A 8 5.75 -6.62 2.78
N ALA A 9 6.07 -6.84 4.06
CA ALA A 9 6.92 -7.95 4.48
C ALA A 9 6.30 -9.31 4.13
N ARG A 10 4.99 -9.49 4.35
CA ARG A 10 4.29 -10.74 3.99
C ARG A 10 4.19 -10.95 2.49
N TYR A 11 4.05 -9.87 1.71
CA TYR A 11 4.05 -9.96 0.25
C TYR A 11 5.43 -10.40 -0.27
N ALA A 12 6.52 -9.82 0.27
CA ALA A 12 7.88 -10.22 -0.07
C ALA A 12 8.21 -11.68 0.30
N ASP A 13 7.63 -12.19 1.40
CA ASP A 13 7.73 -13.59 1.83
C ASP A 13 6.81 -14.54 1.01
N GLY A 14 5.89 -14.00 0.21
CA GLY A 14 4.91 -14.77 -0.56
C GLY A 14 3.68 -15.22 0.23
N GLY A 15 3.53 -14.77 1.48
CA GLY A 15 2.35 -14.99 2.33
C GLY A 15 1.13 -14.13 1.97
N VAL A 16 1.32 -13.10 1.12
CA VAL A 16 0.25 -12.28 0.53
C VAL A 16 0.46 -12.24 -0.97
N ARG A 17 -0.62 -12.39 -1.75
CA ARG A 17 -0.62 -12.32 -3.22
C ARG A 17 -1.34 -11.07 -3.73
N ASP A 18 -1.20 -10.79 -5.03
CA ASP A 18 -1.85 -9.64 -5.70
C ASP A 18 -3.36 -9.61 -5.46
N GLU A 19 -4.04 -10.75 -5.61
CA GLU A 19 -5.48 -10.86 -5.34
C GLU A 19 -5.85 -10.43 -3.90
N GLN A 20 -4.97 -10.67 -2.93
CA GLN A 20 -5.19 -10.31 -1.53
C GLN A 20 -4.85 -8.84 -1.24
N LEU A 21 -3.98 -8.21 -2.03
CA LEU A 21 -3.65 -6.79 -1.89
C LEU A 21 -4.84 -5.92 -2.30
N ASP A 22 -5.24 -6.02 -3.56
CA ASP A 22 -6.21 -5.11 -4.20
C ASP A 22 -7.24 -5.84 -5.05
N GLY A 23 -7.18 -7.17 -5.13
CA GLY A 23 -8.08 -7.95 -5.99
C GLY A 23 -7.63 -7.97 -7.45
N THR A 24 -6.44 -7.48 -7.79
CA THR A 24 -5.94 -7.55 -9.17
C THR A 24 -5.72 -9.00 -9.60
N GLY A 25 -6.19 -9.32 -10.81
CA GLY A 25 -6.08 -10.67 -11.39
C GLY A 25 -7.04 -11.70 -10.80
N THR A 26 -7.92 -11.30 -9.89
CA THR A 26 -8.85 -12.22 -9.23
C THR A 26 -10.02 -12.58 -10.16
N PRO A 27 -10.40 -13.86 -10.30
CA PRO A 27 -11.56 -14.25 -11.11
C PRO A 27 -12.87 -13.70 -10.54
N GLU A 28 -13.85 -13.52 -11.43
CA GLU A 28 -15.22 -13.15 -11.06
C GLU A 28 -15.80 -14.13 -10.05
N GLY A 29 -16.43 -13.61 -8.99
CA GLY A 29 -17.00 -14.41 -7.90
C GLY A 29 -16.00 -14.80 -6.80
N SER A 30 -14.72 -14.46 -6.93
CA SER A 30 -13.76 -14.69 -5.85
C SER A 30 -14.03 -13.79 -4.64
N VAL A 31 -13.77 -14.34 -3.45
CA VAL A 31 -13.89 -13.62 -2.17
C VAL A 31 -12.98 -12.40 -2.12
N TYR A 32 -11.85 -12.43 -2.82
CA TYR A 32 -10.88 -11.34 -2.77
C TYR A 32 -11.29 -10.11 -3.58
N LEU A 33 -12.36 -10.15 -4.37
CA LEU A 33 -12.95 -8.94 -4.94
C LEU A 33 -13.54 -8.01 -3.86
N THR A 34 -13.94 -8.57 -2.71
CA THR A 34 -14.57 -7.80 -1.62
C THR A 34 -13.83 -7.89 -0.28
N ARG A 35 -12.79 -8.73 -0.20
CA ARG A 35 -12.03 -8.99 1.03
C ARG A 35 -10.51 -8.84 0.87
N ASN A 36 -10.06 -8.14 -0.15
CA ASN A 36 -8.66 -7.71 -0.25
C ASN A 36 -8.37 -6.53 0.70
N TYR A 37 -7.09 -6.26 0.96
CA TYR A 37 -6.68 -5.23 1.92
C TYR A 37 -7.13 -3.82 1.53
N VAL A 38 -7.19 -3.49 0.23
CA VAL A 38 -7.73 -2.21 -0.26
C VAL A 38 -9.24 -2.11 0.02
N ALA A 39 -10.01 -3.14 -0.33
CA ALA A 39 -11.46 -3.17 -0.12
C ALA A 39 -11.85 -3.13 1.37
N LEU A 40 -10.99 -3.66 2.24
CA LEU A 40 -11.15 -3.60 3.69
C LEU A 40 -10.67 -2.27 4.30
N GLY A 41 -10.09 -1.37 3.51
CA GLY A 41 -9.55 -0.09 3.97
C GLY A 41 -8.30 -0.21 4.83
N ALA A 42 -7.62 -1.36 4.80
CA ALA A 42 -6.38 -1.58 5.56
C ALA A 42 -5.19 -0.86 4.92
N ILE A 43 -5.23 -0.67 3.60
CA ILE A 43 -4.29 0.11 2.79
C ILE A 43 -5.05 0.81 1.67
N THR A 44 -4.45 1.84 1.07
CA THR A 44 -4.96 2.49 -0.14
C THR A 44 -4.53 1.73 -1.40
N GLN A 45 -5.16 2.04 -2.54
CA GLN A 45 -4.73 1.51 -3.83
C GLN A 45 -3.28 1.91 -4.16
N ALA A 46 -2.89 3.15 -3.86
CA ALA A 46 -1.52 3.62 -4.05
C ALA A 46 -0.51 2.82 -3.21
N GLN A 47 -0.87 2.48 -1.97
CA GLN A 47 -0.06 1.61 -1.13
C GLN A 47 0.04 0.18 -1.68
N ALA A 48 -1.04 -0.39 -2.22
CA ALA A 48 -1.00 -1.71 -2.85
C ALA A 48 -0.06 -1.73 -4.07
N ASP A 49 -0.13 -0.72 -4.93
CA ASP A 49 0.78 -0.56 -6.07
C ASP A 49 2.24 -0.35 -5.63
N ALA A 50 2.46 0.44 -4.57
CA ALA A 50 3.79 0.62 -3.99
C ALA A 50 4.38 -0.70 -3.46
N ILE A 51 3.58 -1.52 -2.77
CA ILE A 51 4.00 -2.84 -2.29
C ILE A 51 4.39 -3.75 -3.46
N ARG A 52 3.57 -3.77 -4.52
CA ARG A 52 3.85 -4.55 -5.74
C ARG A 52 5.14 -4.10 -6.43
N ALA A 53 5.44 -2.80 -6.39
CA ALA A 53 6.66 -2.22 -6.92
C ALA A 53 7.89 -2.37 -5.99
N GLY A 54 7.70 -2.84 -4.75
CA GLY A 54 8.75 -2.86 -3.72
C GLY A 54 9.20 -1.46 -3.29
N ALA A 55 8.32 -0.46 -3.41
CA ALA A 55 8.59 0.93 -3.04
C ALA A 55 8.29 1.19 -1.54
N ALA A 56 8.58 2.40 -1.07
CA ALA A 56 8.20 2.86 0.26
C ALA A 56 6.72 3.27 0.32
N ASP A 57 6.17 3.39 1.52
CA ASP A 57 4.80 3.85 1.76
C ASP A 57 4.59 5.27 1.19
N PRO A 58 3.72 5.45 0.17
CA PRO A 58 3.50 6.74 -0.46
C PRO A 58 2.91 7.77 0.51
N GLU A 59 2.18 7.36 1.56
CA GLU A 59 1.59 8.28 2.53
C GLU A 59 2.67 8.94 3.40
N LYS A 60 3.70 8.17 3.79
CA LYS A 60 4.88 8.70 4.48
C LYS A 60 5.74 9.57 3.57
N ALA A 61 5.85 9.21 2.29
CA ALA A 61 6.60 10.01 1.32
C ALA A 61 5.95 11.40 1.10
N ASP A 62 4.62 11.45 1.04
CA ASP A 62 3.87 12.70 0.89
C ASP A 62 3.99 13.60 2.14
N MET A 63 3.90 13.03 3.35
CA MET A 63 4.15 13.77 4.60
C MET A 63 5.58 14.34 4.67
N GLN A 64 6.57 13.61 4.17
CA GLN A 64 7.96 14.07 4.18
C GLN A 64 8.16 15.22 3.18
N ALA A 65 7.59 15.12 1.99
CA ALA A 65 7.58 16.20 1.02
C ALA A 65 6.86 17.47 1.53
N ALA A 66 5.77 17.32 2.29
CA ALA A 66 5.06 18.45 2.89
C ALA A 66 5.87 19.17 3.99
N ILE A 67 6.71 18.46 4.74
CA ILE A 67 7.59 19.04 5.76
C ILE A 67 8.73 19.83 5.10
N GLU A 68 9.38 19.29 4.06
CA GLU A 68 10.48 19.95 3.36
C GLU A 68 10.08 21.30 2.71
N ILE A 69 8.82 21.45 2.29
CA ILE A 69 8.31 22.71 1.71
C ILE A 69 8.15 23.80 2.78
N TYR A 70 7.87 23.45 4.04
CA TYR A 70 7.68 24.44 5.11
C TYR A 70 9.01 25.01 5.64
N GLU A 71 10.09 24.23 5.63
CA GLU A 71 11.41 24.66 6.13
C GLU A 71 12.24 25.46 5.10
N GLY A 72 11.87 25.40 3.80
CA GLY A 72 12.56 26.12 2.73
C GLY A 72 11.99 27.51 2.37
N GLY A 73 10.89 27.92 3.01
CA GLY A 73 10.10 29.10 2.60
C GLY A 73 10.33 30.40 3.40
N GLY A 74 11.39 30.49 4.20
CA GLY A 74 11.67 31.65 5.05
C GLY A 74 13.07 32.23 4.82
N GLN A 75 13.29 32.93 3.70
CA GLN A 75 14.41 33.86 3.54
C GLN A 75 13.93 35.15 2.88
#